data_AF-A0A6G2V9L1-F1
#
_entry.id   AF-A0A6G2V9L1-F1
#
_cell.length_a   1.000
_cell.length_b   1.000
_cell.length_c   1.000
_cell.angle_alpha   90.00
_cell.angle_beta   90.00
_cell.angle_gamma   90.00
#
_symmetry.space_group_name_H-M   'P 1'
#
loop_
_entity.id
_entity.type
_entity.pdbx_description
1 polymer ?
#
loop_
_entity_poly.entity_id
_entity_poly.type
_entity_poly.pdbx_seq_one_letter_code
_entity_poly.pdbx_strand_id
1 'polypeptide(L)'
;GIKAAAQYLSGSKYKGKVKLTGLGTPNDMRAYVKNGTVEAFELWDPAKLGALAAHTAVALESGRITGREGEKFDAGDLGEFTVGKDGVVSLSAPTVFDKKNIDDFDF
;
A
#
# COMPACT_ATOMS: atom_id res chain seq x y z
N GLY A 1 -16.09 -1.87 -0.20
CA GLY A 1 -14.78 -1.26 0.14
C GLY A 1 -14.95 0.14 0.66
N ILE A 2 -13.88 0.77 1.14
CA ILE A 2 -13.89 2.09 1.80
C ILE A 2 -14.53 3.20 0.93
N LYS A 3 -14.35 3.14 -0.40
CA LYS A 3 -14.98 4.07 -1.36
C LYS A 3 -16.50 4.16 -1.22
N ALA A 4 -17.18 3.02 -1.10
CA ALA A 4 -18.64 2.99 -0.99
C ALA A 4 -19.12 3.62 0.32
N ALA A 5 -18.41 3.36 1.43
CA ALA A 5 -18.68 3.99 2.71
C ALA A 5 -18.43 5.51 2.65
N ALA A 6 -17.36 5.95 1.98
CA ALA A 6 -17.04 7.35 1.81
C ALA A 6 -18.10 8.08 0.98
N GLN A 7 -18.58 7.47 -0.11
CA GLN A 7 -19.68 8.01 -0.92
C GLN A 7 -20.95 8.21 -0.09
N TYR A 8 -21.33 7.22 0.72
CA TYR A 8 -22.50 7.35 1.61
C TYR A 8 -22.31 8.45 2.66
N LEU A 9 -21.17 8.46 3.36
CA LEU A 9 -20.89 9.45 4.39
C LEU A 9 -20.85 10.87 3.82
N SER A 10 -20.27 11.06 2.64
CA SER A 10 -20.13 12.36 1.99
C SER A 10 -21.47 13.03 1.68
N GLY A 11 -22.52 12.26 1.37
CA GLY A 11 -23.86 12.76 1.06
C GLY A 11 -24.87 12.69 2.22
N SER A 12 -24.48 12.16 3.38
CA SER A 12 -25.41 11.89 4.48
C SER A 12 -25.24 12.85 5.65
N LYS A 13 -26.23 12.83 6.56
CA LYS A 13 -26.21 13.56 7.85
C LYS A 13 -25.08 13.12 8.81
N TYR A 14 -24.31 12.10 8.44
CA TYR A 14 -23.21 11.52 9.22
C TYR A 14 -21.84 12.07 8.80
N LYS A 15 -21.76 12.88 7.74
CA LYS A 15 -20.52 13.55 7.34
C LYS A 15 -19.90 14.29 8.53
N GLY A 16 -18.62 14.05 8.79
CA GLY A 16 -17.87 14.65 9.90
C GLY A 16 -18.23 14.12 11.30
N LYS A 17 -19.25 13.27 11.43
CA LYS A 17 -19.65 12.64 12.70
C LYS A 17 -19.08 11.23 12.86
N VAL A 18 -18.96 10.51 11.74
CA VAL A 18 -18.38 9.17 11.69
C VAL A 18 -17.03 9.25 11.01
N LYS A 19 -15.98 8.79 11.70
CA LYS A 19 -14.65 8.65 11.11
C LYS A 19 -14.64 7.40 10.23
N LEU A 20 -14.05 7.53 9.04
CA LEU A 20 -13.88 6.43 8.09
C LEU A 20 -12.40 6.27 7.77
N THR A 21 -11.92 5.02 7.85
CA THR A 21 -10.57 4.58 7.45
C THR A 21 -10.67 3.17 6.83
N GLY A 22 -9.55 2.60 6.42
CA GLY A 22 -9.45 1.28 5.78
C GLY A 22 -8.49 1.29 4.59
N LEU A 23 -8.71 0.37 3.65
CA LEU A 23 -7.87 0.19 2.47
C LEU A 23 -8.58 0.63 1.18
N GLY A 24 -7.94 1.51 0.40
CA GLY A 24 -8.46 2.03 -0.87
C GLY A 24 -7.36 2.66 -1.72
N THR A 25 -7.58 2.82 -3.03
CA THR A 25 -6.56 3.45 -3.90
C THR A 25 -6.63 4.99 -3.79
N PRO A 26 -5.49 5.69 -3.89
CA PRO A 26 -5.44 7.16 -3.92
C PRO A 26 -6.42 7.78 -4.91
N ASN A 27 -6.51 7.24 -6.13
CA ASN A 27 -7.39 7.77 -7.17
C ASN A 27 -8.87 7.71 -6.78
N ASP A 28 -9.32 6.60 -6.22
CA ASP A 28 -10.71 6.44 -5.77
C ASP A 28 -11.05 7.29 -4.55
N MET A 29 -10.06 7.57 -3.70
CA MET A 29 -10.26 8.20 -2.40
C MET A 29 -10.01 9.71 -2.38
N ARG A 30 -9.31 10.26 -3.38
CA ARG A 30 -8.88 11.67 -3.45
C ARG A 30 -10.01 12.66 -3.21
N ALA A 31 -11.16 12.47 -3.86
CA ALA A 31 -12.29 13.37 -3.71
C ALA A 31 -12.82 13.42 -2.25
N TYR A 32 -12.81 12.28 -1.54
CA TYR A 32 -13.30 12.18 -0.17
C TYR A 32 -12.29 12.68 0.86
N VAL A 33 -10.99 12.56 0.56
CA VAL A 33 -9.93 13.22 1.34
C VAL A 33 -10.04 14.73 1.22
N LYS A 34 -10.12 15.26 -0.01
CA LYS A 34 -10.21 16.69 -0.27
C LYS A 34 -11.49 17.32 0.31
N ASN A 35 -12.61 16.63 0.22
CA ASN A 35 -13.89 17.14 0.73
C ASN A 35 -14.13 16.92 2.23
N GLY A 36 -13.14 16.36 2.94
CA GLY A 36 -13.14 16.15 4.39
C GLY A 36 -13.99 15.00 4.90
N THR A 37 -14.45 14.09 4.03
CA THR A 37 -15.21 12.90 4.45
C THR A 37 -14.28 11.83 5.03
N VAL A 38 -13.07 11.72 4.49
CA VAL A 38 -12.02 10.80 4.96
C VAL A 38 -10.81 11.63 5.36
N GLU A 39 -10.27 11.38 6.55
CA GLU A 39 -9.06 12.09 7.01
C GLU A 39 -7.79 11.39 6.57
N ALA A 40 -7.75 10.06 6.73
CA ALA A 40 -6.67 9.22 6.29
C ALA A 40 -7.17 7.80 5.99
N PHE A 41 -6.47 7.10 5.11
CA PHE A 41 -6.63 5.69 4.82
C PHE A 41 -5.26 5.10 4.44
N GLU A 42 -5.18 3.79 4.25
CA GLU A 42 -3.91 3.12 3.96
C GLU A 42 -3.97 2.28 2.67
N LEU A 43 -2.82 2.06 2.05
CA LEU A 43 -2.58 1.03 1.04
C LEU A 43 -1.05 0.86 0.87
N TRP A 44 -0.62 0.21 -0.20
CA TRP A 44 0.76 0.12 -0.64
C TRP A 44 0.83 0.46 -2.13
N ASP A 45 2.02 0.80 -2.60
CA ASP A 45 2.30 1.03 -4.01
C ASP A 45 2.35 -0.31 -4.78
N PRO A 46 1.39 -0.58 -5.69
CA PRO A 46 1.35 -1.83 -6.44
C PRO A 46 2.54 -2.00 -7.39
N ALA A 47 3.10 -0.90 -7.91
CA ALA A 47 4.25 -0.94 -8.81
C ALA A 47 5.50 -1.42 -8.06
N LYS A 48 5.72 -0.91 -6.84
CA LYS A 48 6.80 -1.38 -5.98
C LYS A 48 6.63 -2.84 -5.56
N LEU A 49 5.39 -3.26 -5.27
CA LEU A 49 5.11 -4.66 -4.94
C LEU A 49 5.42 -5.60 -6.12
N GLY A 50 5.02 -5.21 -7.34
CA GLY A 50 5.32 -5.97 -8.56
C GLY A 50 6.82 -6.05 -8.85
N ALA A 51 7.54 -4.93 -8.69
CA ALA A 51 8.99 -4.89 -8.83
C ALA A 51 9.69 -5.82 -7.80
N LEU A 52 9.30 -5.76 -6.53
CA LEU A 52 9.84 -6.65 -5.50
C LEU A 52 9.58 -8.13 -5.83
N ALA A 53 8.38 -8.47 -6.32
CA ALA A 53 8.05 -9.84 -6.73
C ALA A 53 8.95 -10.32 -7.88
N ALA A 54 9.20 -9.48 -8.89
CA ALA A 54 10.10 -9.80 -10.00
C ALA A 54 11.55 -9.99 -9.52
N HIS A 55 12.06 -9.09 -8.67
CA HIS A 55 13.40 -9.23 -8.08
C HIS A 55 13.54 -10.51 -7.25
N THR A 56 12.51 -10.86 -6.47
CA THR A 56 12.49 -12.09 -5.67
C THR A 56 12.54 -13.33 -6.55
N ALA A 57 11.75 -13.36 -7.63
CA ALA A 57 11.76 -14.47 -8.58
C ALA A 57 13.13 -14.65 -9.26
N VAL A 58 13.78 -13.56 -9.68
CA VAL A 58 15.14 -13.61 -10.25
C VAL A 58 16.15 -14.10 -9.21
N ALA A 59 16.04 -13.67 -7.95
CA ALA A 59 16.95 -14.10 -6.88
C ALA A 59 16.83 -15.61 -6.58
N LEU A 60 15.61 -16.16 -6.63
CA LEU A 60 15.35 -17.60 -6.50
C LEU A 60 15.92 -18.38 -7.68
N GLU A 61 15.57 -18.01 -8.92
CA GLU A 61 15.98 -18.73 -10.13
C GLU A 61 17.50 -18.70 -10.33
N SER A 62 18.16 -17.60 -9.97
CA SER A 62 19.62 -17.49 -10.02
C SER A 62 20.35 -18.17 -8.86
N GLY A 63 19.62 -18.75 -7.89
CA GLY A 63 20.19 -19.41 -6.72
C GLY A 63 20.83 -18.47 -5.71
N ARG A 64 20.58 -17.15 -5.79
CA ARG A 64 21.06 -16.16 -4.80
C ARG A 64 20.38 -16.35 -3.44
N ILE A 65 19.11 -16.75 -3.47
CA ILE A 65 18.35 -17.18 -2.30
C ILE A 65 17.66 -18.49 -2.63
N THR A 66 17.32 -19.25 -1.59
CA THR A 66 16.54 -20.49 -1.67
C THR A 66 15.13 -20.32 -1.10
N GLY A 67 14.84 -19.17 -0.50
CA GLY A 67 13.57 -18.89 0.18
C GLY A 67 13.58 -19.30 1.65
N ARG A 68 14.75 -19.59 2.22
CA ARG A 68 14.87 -19.85 3.67
C ARG A 68 14.84 -18.56 4.45
N GLU A 69 14.18 -18.61 5.60
CA GLU A 69 14.14 -17.49 6.53
C GLU A 69 15.55 -17.00 6.90
N GLY A 70 15.72 -15.68 6.90
CA GLY A 70 16.98 -15.00 7.19
C GLY A 70 17.88 -14.75 5.97
N GLU A 71 17.62 -15.37 4.82
CA GLU A 71 18.33 -15.05 3.59
C GLU A 71 18.01 -13.62 3.12
N LYS A 72 18.98 -12.95 2.50
CA LYS A 72 18.87 -11.56 2.05
C LYS A 72 19.17 -11.45 0.56
N PHE A 73 18.54 -10.48 -0.10
CA PHE A 73 18.82 -10.18 -1.49
C PHE A 73 18.59 -8.69 -1.78
N ASP A 74 19.31 -8.20 -2.79
CA ASP A 74 19.13 -6.85 -3.32
C ASP A 74 17.99 -6.82 -4.36
N ALA A 75 17.08 -5.86 -4.21
CA ALA A 75 15.94 -5.62 -5.09
C ALA A 75 16.08 -4.29 -5.86
N GLY A 76 17.30 -3.94 -6.29
CA GLY A 76 17.59 -2.73 -7.06
C GLY A 76 17.29 -1.45 -6.27
N ASP A 77 16.57 -0.52 -6.88
CA ASP A 77 16.22 0.76 -6.27
C ASP A 77 15.32 0.62 -5.02
N LEU A 78 14.73 -0.55 -4.79
CA LEU A 78 13.96 -0.83 -3.58
C LEU A 78 14.86 -1.16 -2.36
N GLY A 79 16.14 -1.46 -2.57
CA GLY A 79 17.11 -1.80 -1.54
C GLY A 79 17.16 -3.29 -1.17
N GLU A 80 17.71 -3.58 0.01
CA GLU A 80 17.88 -4.95 0.51
C GLU A 80 16.62 -5.46 1.22
N PHE A 81 16.21 -6.68 0.88
CA PHE A 81 15.11 -7.40 1.53
C PHE A 81 15.59 -8.67 2.20
N THR A 82 14.87 -9.07 3.25
CA THR A 82 15.10 -10.31 3.99
C THR A 82 13.91 -11.24 3.81
N VAL A 83 14.19 -12.51 3.55
CA VAL A 83 13.19 -13.57 3.56
C VAL A 83 12.78 -13.80 5.01
N GLY A 84 11.51 -13.53 5.31
CA GLY A 84 10.92 -13.77 6.61
C GLY A 84 10.46 -15.21 6.79
N LYS A 85 9.73 -15.41 7.88
CA LYS A 85 9.11 -16.70 8.20
C LYS A 85 8.21 -17.19 7.05
N ASP A 86 8.22 -18.50 6.84
CA ASP A 86 7.43 -19.18 5.80
C ASP A 86 7.73 -18.66 4.38
N GLY A 87 8.92 -18.09 4.14
CA GLY A 87 9.35 -17.58 2.85
C GLY A 87 8.77 -16.21 2.48
N VAL A 88 8.14 -15.50 3.42
CA VAL A 88 7.46 -14.23 3.14
C VAL A 88 8.46 -13.08 3.00
N VAL A 89 8.40 -12.34 1.89
CA VAL A 89 9.14 -11.09 1.71
C VAL A 89 8.15 -9.92 1.75
N SER A 90 8.35 -9.00 2.69
CA SER A 90 7.44 -7.88 2.94
C SER A 90 7.98 -6.59 2.32
N LEU A 91 7.17 -5.90 1.51
CA LEU A 91 7.55 -4.63 0.87
C LEU A 91 7.86 -3.53 1.89
N SER A 92 6.88 -3.20 2.74
CA SER A 92 6.99 -2.19 3.79
C SER A 92 5.72 -2.20 4.64
N ALA A 93 5.69 -1.36 5.69
CA ALA A 93 4.42 -0.95 6.26
C ALA A 93 3.53 -0.25 5.21
N PRO A 94 2.19 -0.32 5.33
CA PRO A 94 1.29 0.44 4.48
C PRO A 94 1.61 1.94 4.51
N THR A 95 1.43 2.59 3.36
CA THR A 95 1.47 4.04 3.21
C THR A 95 0.16 4.62 3.71
N VAL A 96 0.25 5.60 4.62
CA VAL A 96 -0.88 6.43 5.03
C VAL A 96 -1.08 7.53 3.98
N PHE A 97 -2.28 7.58 3.43
CA PHE A 97 -2.71 8.61 2.49
C PHE A 97 -3.60 9.63 3.21
N ASP A 98 -3.18 10.89 3.19
CA ASP A 98 -3.90 12.02 3.78
C ASP A 98 -3.83 13.25 2.87
N LYS A 99 -4.36 14.39 3.31
CA LYS A 99 -4.37 15.63 2.50
C LYS A 99 -2.98 16.12 2.09
N LYS A 100 -1.90 15.67 2.74
CA LYS A 100 -0.54 16.15 2.48
C LYS A 100 0.10 15.44 1.29
N ASN A 101 -0.27 14.18 1.03
CA ASN A 101 0.39 13.34 0.03
C ASN A 101 -0.57 12.70 -0.99
N ILE A 102 -1.90 12.86 -0.88
CA ILE A 102 -2.88 12.21 -1.78
C ILE A 102 -2.73 12.59 -3.27
N ASP A 103 -2.05 13.69 -3.56
CA ASP A 103 -1.79 14.16 -4.92
C ASP A 103 -0.45 13.67 -5.47
N ASP A 104 0.39 13.01 -4.66
CA ASP A 104 1.69 12.46 -5.07
C ASP A 104 1.58 11.07 -5.71
N PHE A 105 0.38 10.48 -5.73
CA PHE A 105 0.13 9.12 -6.19
C PHE A 105 -0.98 9.09 -7.25
N ASP A 106 -0.77 8.28 -8.29
CA ASP A 106 -1.69 8.10 -9.40
C ASP A 106 -1.96 6.61 -9.67
N PHE A 107 -2.69 5.98 -8.76
CA PHE A 107 -3.25 4.62 -8.90
C PHE A 107 -4.51 4.46 -8.04
#